data_AF-A0A942UB54-F1
#
_entry.id   AF-A0A942UB54-F1
#
_cell.length_a   1.000
_cell.length_b   1.000
_cell.length_c   1.000
_cell.angle_alpha   90.00
_cell.angle_beta   90.00
_cell.angle_gamma   90.00
#
_symmetry.space_group_name_H-M   'P 1'
#
loop_
_entity.id
_entity.type
_entity.pdbx_description
1 polymer ?
#
loop_
_entity_poly.entity_id
_entity_poly.type
_entity_poly.pdbx_seq_one_letter_code
_entity_poly.pdbx_strand_id
1 'polypeptide(L)'
;MDQRYRFHNHGNELIENIQKELGSRFWPEYRLSGVTFYGNKGRILKMVNSSKWLYFEFNVPVPTVDGLEVLTEKEAREKHMGSCRWVYKGNSLNSVQVLIKEALQKY
;
A
#
# COMPACT_ATOMS: atom_id res chain seq x y z
N MET A 1 -10.00 -13.58 17.56
CA MET A 1 -10.04 -12.17 17.97
C MET A 1 -9.77 -11.33 16.74
N ASP A 2 -10.76 -10.55 16.34
CA ASP A 2 -10.75 -9.78 15.09
C ASP A 2 -10.07 -8.44 15.38
N GLN A 3 -8.74 -8.38 15.20
CA GLN A 3 -7.93 -7.20 15.48
C GLN A 3 -8.18 -6.11 14.41
N ARG A 4 -9.30 -5.41 14.56
CA ARG A 4 -9.74 -4.31 13.69
C ARG A 4 -9.03 -3.02 14.12
N TYR A 5 -8.02 -2.60 13.36
CA TYR A 5 -7.26 -1.39 13.73
C TYR A 5 -7.60 -0.19 12.85
N ARG A 6 -7.99 0.87 13.54
CA ARG A 6 -8.13 2.24 13.05
C ARG A 6 -6.76 2.89 13.19
N PHE A 7 -6.12 3.30 12.10
CA PHE A 7 -5.04 4.30 12.20
C PHE A 7 -5.72 5.61 12.64
N HIS A 8 -5.85 5.80 13.95
CA HIS A 8 -6.42 7.01 14.56
C HIS A 8 -5.65 8.23 14.05
N ASN A 9 -6.29 9.13 13.29
CA ASN A 9 -5.79 10.46 12.91
C ASN A 9 -4.40 10.59 12.23
N HIS A 10 -3.59 9.54 12.11
CA HIS A 10 -2.23 9.56 11.55
C HIS A 10 -2.16 9.28 10.05
N GLY A 11 -3.30 9.26 9.34
CA GLY A 11 -3.34 9.00 7.89
C GLY A 11 -2.49 9.99 7.09
N ASN A 12 -2.54 11.28 7.46
CA ASN A 12 -1.78 12.33 6.77
C ASN A 12 -0.28 12.23 7.03
N GLU A 13 0.14 11.98 8.28
CA GLU A 13 1.56 11.77 8.63
C GLU A 13 2.14 10.55 7.90
N LEU A 14 1.34 9.50 7.74
CA LEU A 14 1.74 8.31 7.01
C LEU A 14 1.89 8.59 5.51
N ILE A 15 0.96 9.36 4.91
CA ILE A 15 1.07 9.83 3.52
C ILE A 15 2.34 10.65 3.32
N GLU A 16 2.63 11.59 4.22
CA GLU A 16 3.85 12.41 4.14
C GLU A 16 5.12 11.58 4.23
N ASN A 17 5.16 10.59 5.13
CA ASN A 17 6.30 9.70 5.29
C ASN A 17 6.49 8.82 4.04
N ILE A 18 5.40 8.29 3.47
CA ILE A 18 5.45 7.55 2.20
C ILE A 18 5.98 8.45 1.09
N GLN A 19 5.46 9.68 0.96
CA GLN A 19 5.89 10.62 -0.06
C GLN A 19 7.37 10.99 0.06
N LYS A 20 7.88 11.19 1.29
CA LYS A 20 9.30 11.45 1.56
C LYS A 20 10.17 10.27 1.13
N GLU A 21 9.76 9.04 1.41
CA GLU A 21 10.49 7.83 1.03
C GLU A 21 10.48 7.60 -0.49
N LEU A 22 9.32 7.77 -1.14
CA LEU A 22 9.19 7.62 -2.59
C LEU A 22 9.98 8.69 -3.36
N GLY A 23 10.03 9.90 -2.81
CA GLY A 23 10.66 11.07 -3.42
C GLY A 23 9.78 11.75 -4.46
N SER A 24 10.29 12.86 -5.02
CA SER A 24 9.56 13.74 -5.95
C SER A 24 9.19 13.11 -7.29
N ARG A 25 9.76 11.94 -7.62
CA ARG A 25 9.46 11.20 -8.85
C ARG A 25 8.10 10.47 -8.81
N PHE A 26 7.47 10.39 -7.64
CA PHE A 26 6.15 9.82 -7.46
C PHE A 26 5.13 10.86 -7.02
N TRP A 27 3.94 10.82 -7.62
CA TRP A 27 2.86 11.78 -7.40
C TRP A 27 1.72 11.12 -6.63
N PRO A 28 1.25 11.72 -5.52
CA PRO A 28 0.11 11.24 -4.78
C PRO A 28 -1.19 11.72 -5.43
N GLU A 29 -2.14 10.80 -5.60
CA GLU A 29 -3.52 11.09 -5.99
C GLU A 29 -4.46 10.73 -4.85
N TYR A 30 -5.22 11.72 -4.37
CA TYR A 30 -6.12 11.59 -3.23
C TYR A 30 -7.53 11.24 -3.70
N ARG A 31 -8.08 10.14 -3.17
CA ARG A 31 -9.46 9.69 -3.44
C ARG A 31 -10.15 9.34 -2.13
N LEU A 32 -11.48 9.24 -2.15
CA LEU A 32 -12.27 8.82 -0.98
C LEU A 32 -11.83 7.46 -0.42
N SER A 33 -11.38 6.55 -1.29
CA SER A 33 -10.89 5.22 -0.90
C SER A 33 -9.47 5.21 -0.32
N GLY A 34 -8.77 6.35 -0.26
CA GLY A 34 -7.37 6.44 0.14
C GLY A 34 -6.48 7.16 -0.88
N VAL A 35 -5.16 6.96 -0.78
CA VAL A 35 -4.15 7.68 -1.58
C VAL A 35 -3.39 6.72 -2.45
N THR A 36 -3.33 7.00 -3.75
CA THR A 36 -2.56 6.22 -4.73
C THR A 36 -1.29 6.98 -5.11
N PHE A 37 -0.16 6.29 -5.20
CA PHE A 37 1.10 6.90 -5.63
C PHE A 37 1.47 6.39 -7.03
N TYR A 38 1.75 7.33 -7.93
CA TYR A 38 2.06 7.07 -9.33
C TYR A 38 3.48 7.50 -9.68
N GLY A 39 4.20 6.66 -10.42
CA GLY A 39 5.43 7.02 -11.10
C GLY A 39 5.26 6.94 -12.62
N ASN A 40 6.38 6.98 -13.34
CA ASN A 40 6.40 6.93 -14.81
C ASN A 40 5.85 5.62 -15.41
N LYS A 41 5.91 4.49 -14.70
CA LYS A 41 5.38 3.19 -15.12
C LYS A 41 3.96 2.92 -14.59
N GLY A 42 3.29 3.92 -14.01
CA GLY A 42 1.96 3.81 -13.44
C GLY A 42 1.97 3.70 -11.91
N ARG A 43 0.96 3.05 -11.33
CA ARG A 43 0.82 2.94 -9.87
C ARG A 43 1.95 2.11 -9.27
N ILE A 44 2.63 2.61 -8.23
CA ILE A 44 3.58 1.82 -7.42
C ILE A 44 2.85 1.17 -6.23
N LEU A 45 2.07 1.97 -5.50
CA LEU A 45 1.33 1.53 -4.34
C LEU A 45 0.07 2.38 -4.11
N LYS A 46 -0.86 1.84 -3.31
CA LYS A 46 -2.03 2.56 -2.79
C LYS A 46 -2.14 2.31 -1.30
N MET A 47 -2.25 3.39 -0.53
CA MET A 47 -2.73 3.35 0.84
C MET A 47 -4.27 3.41 0.78
N VAL A 48 -4.94 2.31 1.09
CA VAL A 48 -6.40 2.26 1.15
C VAL A 48 -6.85 2.68 2.53
N ASN A 49 -7.78 3.62 2.57
CA ASN A 49 -8.46 4.04 3.79
C ASN A 49 -9.95 3.72 3.63
N SER A 50 -10.40 2.63 4.25
CA SER A 50 -11.82 2.31 4.37
C SER A 50 -12.30 2.67 5.78
N SER A 51 -13.60 2.86 5.95
CA SER A 51 -14.19 3.22 7.26
C SER A 51 -13.87 2.24 8.40
N LYS A 52 -13.35 1.05 8.08
CA LYS A 52 -13.01 -0.01 9.04
C LYS A 52 -11.53 -0.43 9.05
N TRP A 53 -10.77 -0.10 8.00
CA TRP A 53 -9.43 -0.65 7.77
C TRP A 53 -8.55 0.33 7.00
N LEU A 54 -7.29 0.43 7.40
CA LEU A 54 -6.21 0.98 6.57
C LEU A 54 -5.28 -0.17 6.18
N TYR A 55 -4.97 -0.26 4.90
CA TYR A 55 -4.09 -1.29 4.35
C TYR A 55 -3.38 -0.79 3.10
N PHE A 56 -2.39 -1.53 2.63
CA PHE A 56 -1.55 -1.15 1.50
C PHE A 56 -1.68 -2.15 0.36
N GLU A 57 -1.80 -1.65 -0.86
CA GLU A 57 -1.76 -2.45 -2.07
C GLU A 57 -0.52 -2.06 -2.88
N PHE A 58 0.26 -3.04 -3.35
CA PHE A 58 1.45 -2.81 -4.16
C PHE A 58 1.27 -3.43 -5.55
N ASN A 59 1.70 -2.68 -6.56
CA ASN A 59 1.71 -3.08 -7.97
C ASN A 59 3.01 -3.75 -8.39
N VAL A 60 4.01 -3.75 -7.52
CA VAL A 60 5.33 -4.33 -7.73
C VAL A 60 5.59 -5.41 -6.68
N PRO A 61 6.42 -6.41 -6.99
CA PRO A 61 6.75 -7.46 -6.02
C PRO A 61 7.42 -6.90 -4.77
N VAL A 62 6.94 -7.31 -3.59
CA VAL A 62 7.53 -6.96 -2.28
C VAL A 62 7.77 -8.23 -1.46
N PRO A 63 8.76 -8.25 -0.55
CA PRO A 63 9.05 -9.46 0.23
C PRO A 63 7.91 -9.83 1.17
N THR A 64 7.77 -11.12 1.44
CA THR A 64 6.78 -11.64 2.40
C THR A 64 7.12 -11.20 3.81
N VAL A 65 6.13 -10.58 4.48
CA VAL A 65 6.18 -10.19 5.89
C VAL A 65 4.85 -10.55 6.55
N ASP A 66 4.81 -10.62 7.88
CA ASP A 66 3.58 -10.89 8.63
C ASP A 66 2.48 -9.87 8.28
N GLY A 67 1.33 -10.38 7.87
CA GLY A 67 0.19 -9.56 7.41
C GLY A 67 0.22 -9.19 5.93
N LEU A 68 1.20 -9.66 5.14
CA LEU A 68 1.17 -9.59 3.69
C LEU A 68 0.39 -10.76 3.08
N GLU A 69 -0.60 -10.44 2.26
CA GLU A 69 -1.34 -11.35 1.39
C GLU A 69 -0.79 -11.21 -0.04
N VAL A 70 -0.34 -12.32 -0.64
CA VAL A 70 0.08 -12.35 -2.05
C VAL A 70 -0.99 -13.05 -2.86
N LEU A 71 -1.60 -12.30 -3.77
CA LEU A 71 -2.65 -12.77 -4.66
C LEU A 71 -2.07 -13.39 -5.93
N THR A 72 -2.66 -14.49 -6.34
CA THR A 72 -2.59 -14.96 -7.73
C THR A 72 -3.28 -13.96 -8.66
N GLU A 73 -2.98 -14.04 -9.96
CA GLU A 73 -3.66 -13.19 -10.96
C GLU A 73 -5.17 -13.43 -10.98
N LYS A 74 -5.59 -14.69 -10.77
CA LYS A 74 -7.00 -15.05 -10.67
C LYS A 74 -7.68 -14.35 -9.49
N GLU A 75 -7.09 -14.43 -8.30
CA GLU A 75 -7.65 -13.77 -7.10
C GLU A 75 -7.65 -12.24 -7.23
N ALA A 76 -6.59 -11.65 -7.80
CA ALA A 76 -6.53 -10.21 -8.05
C ALA A 76 -7.65 -9.75 -9.00
N ARG A 77 -7.96 -10.55 -10.03
CA ARG A 77 -9.06 -10.31 -10.97
C ARG A 77 -10.43 -10.42 -10.28
N GLU A 78 -10.65 -11.48 -9.49
CA GLU A 78 -11.89 -11.71 -8.76
C GLU A 78 -12.16 -10.62 -7.71
N LYS A 79 -11.11 -10.08 -7.09
CA LYS A 79 -11.19 -8.98 -6.12
C LYS A 79 -11.15 -7.58 -6.76
N HIS A 80 -11.17 -7.49 -8.10
CA HIS A 80 -11.08 -6.23 -8.86
C HIS A 80 -9.88 -5.35 -8.48
N MET A 81 -8.73 -5.95 -8.14
CA MET A 81 -7.53 -5.24 -7.69
C MET A 81 -6.62 -4.75 -8.84
N GLY A 82 -7.03 -4.99 -10.09
CA GLY A 82 -6.22 -4.70 -11.26
C GLY A 82 -4.92 -5.49 -11.24
N SER A 83 -3.79 -4.80 -11.39
CA SER A 83 -2.45 -5.40 -11.29
C SER A 83 -1.87 -5.44 -9.87
N CYS A 84 -2.62 -5.00 -8.85
CA CYS A 84 -2.17 -5.19 -7.47
C CYS A 84 -2.25 -6.66 -7.08
N ARG A 85 -1.12 -7.19 -6.63
CA ARG A 85 -1.01 -8.58 -6.18
C ARG A 85 -0.45 -8.72 -4.77
N TRP A 86 0.10 -7.66 -4.18
CA TRP A 86 0.65 -7.70 -2.84
C TRP A 86 -0.14 -6.76 -1.95
N VAL A 87 -0.80 -7.31 -0.94
CA VAL A 87 -1.75 -6.57 -0.09
C VAL A 87 -1.30 -6.72 1.36
N TYR A 88 -0.80 -5.64 1.95
CA TYR A 88 -0.36 -5.62 3.33
C TYR A 88 -1.47 -5.09 4.26
N LYS A 89 -1.96 -5.95 5.14
CA LYS A 89 -2.99 -5.67 6.16
C LYS A 89 -2.44 -5.76 7.59
N GLY A 90 -1.12 -5.78 7.76
CA GLY A 90 -0.47 -5.80 9.06
C GLY A 90 -0.44 -4.42 9.74
N ASN A 91 0.06 -4.38 10.98
CA ASN A 91 0.04 -3.20 11.85
C ASN A 91 1.44 -2.62 12.15
N SER A 92 2.47 -3.06 11.44
CA SER A 92 3.86 -2.65 11.68
C SER A 92 4.27 -1.54 10.71
N LEU A 93 4.49 -0.34 11.24
CA LEU A 93 5.04 0.78 10.47
C LEU A 93 6.41 0.46 9.87
N ASN A 94 7.23 -0.29 10.61
CA ASN A 94 8.53 -0.76 10.11
C ASN A 94 8.36 -1.67 8.89
N SER A 95 7.39 -2.59 8.93
CA SER A 95 7.09 -3.45 7.78
C SER A 95 6.62 -2.63 6.58
N VAL A 96 5.76 -1.62 6.78
CA VAL A 96 5.35 -0.71 5.70
C VAL A 96 6.56 -0.01 5.06
N GLN A 97 7.48 0.52 5.87
CA GLN A 97 8.70 1.17 5.37
C GLN A 97 9.59 0.21 4.58
N VAL A 98 9.81 -1.00 5.08
CA VAL A 98 10.57 -2.05 4.37
C VAL A 98 9.92 -2.36 3.02
N LEU A 99 8.59 -2.57 3.00
CA LEU A 99 7.87 -2.87 1.76
C LEU A 99 7.94 -1.73 0.74
N ILE A 100 7.89 -0.46 1.18
CA ILE A 100 8.03 0.71 0.29
C ILE A 100 9.44 0.78 -0.31
N LYS A 101 10.48 0.58 0.51
CA LYS A 101 11.88 0.56 0.02
C LYS A 101 12.10 -0.53 -1.02
N GLU A 102 11.55 -1.71 -0.77
CA GLU A 102 11.60 -2.84 -1.69
C GLU A 102 10.82 -2.59 -2.98
N ALA A 103 9.64 -1.98 -2.87
CA ALA A 103 8.85 -1.56 -4.02
C ALA A 103 9.63 -0.57 -4.88
N LEU A 104 10.33 0.40 -4.27
CA LEU A 104 11.13 1.40 -4.97
C LEU A 104 12.32 0.81 -5.74
N GLN A 105 12.93 -0.26 -5.25
CA GLN A 105 14.04 -0.94 -5.93
C GLN A 105 13.56 -1.74 -7.16
N LYS A 106 12.30 -2.19 -7.15
CA LYS A 106 11.72 -3.08 -8.17
C LYS A 106 10.80 -2.37 -9.16
N TYR A 107 10.49 -1.10 -8.91
CA TYR A 107 9.66 -0.26 -9.77
C TYR A 107 10.42 0.25 -10.99
#